data_AF-A0A930AMN3-F1
#
_entry.id   AF-A0A930AMN3-F1
#
_cell.length_a   1.000
_cell.length_b   1.000
_cell.length_c   1.000
_cell.angle_alpha   90.00
_cell.angle_beta   90.00
_cell.angle_gamma   90.00
#
_symmetry.space_group_name_H-M   'P 1'
#
loop_
_entity.id
_entity.type
_entity.pdbx_description
1 polymer ?
#
loop_
_entity_poly.entity_id
_entity_poly.type
_entity_poly.pdbx_seq_one_letter_code
_entity_poly.pdbx_strand_id
1 'polypeptide(L)'
;PPYCMRKAYEDTHDDIETFKAQHKKIFNDLYRVIKPGGSICWQVGYHVSKTCVVPLDYIVYELFTSLSRDREYPLVLRNRIVWTFGHGLNSIKRFSGRHEMILWFTKGEQNTFNLDDVRVPQKYPGKRSYKGPNKGKLSGNPLGKNPSDVWDIPNVKANHIEKTQHPCQFPVSIPQRLIRALTYEGDVVLDPFSGAGTTGVAAIIEGRRFIGAEIQGCYYNLAMGRLNATIDGTIKIREDKPVSKPDLNMMVAQLPKEFEDARKGERT
;
A
#
# COMPACT_ATOMS: atom_id res chain seq x y z
N PRO A 1 -8.34 -8.29 -2.40
CA PRO A 1 -9.47 -9.07 -2.95
C PRO A 1 -8.94 -10.27 -3.76
N PRO A 2 -9.75 -11.31 -4.01
CA PRO A 2 -9.46 -12.35 -5.02
C PRO A 2 -9.30 -11.77 -6.43
N TYR A 3 -8.40 -12.34 -7.24
CA TYR A 3 -8.08 -11.88 -8.61
C TYR A 3 -8.53 -12.88 -9.69
N CYS A 4 -9.23 -13.95 -9.31
CA CYS A 4 -9.67 -15.02 -10.21
C CYS A 4 -8.45 -15.65 -10.92
N MET A 5 -7.38 -15.90 -10.16
CA MET A 5 -6.13 -16.52 -10.62
C MET A 5 -6.03 -18.00 -10.22
N ARG A 6 -7.14 -18.61 -9.79
CA ARG A 6 -7.23 -20.00 -9.31
C ARG A 6 -6.26 -20.28 -8.17
N LYS A 7 -6.14 -19.34 -7.23
CA LYS A 7 -5.42 -19.58 -5.98
C LYS A 7 -6.20 -20.57 -5.12
N ALA A 8 -5.52 -21.16 -4.13
CA ALA A 8 -6.11 -22.21 -3.29
C ALA A 8 -7.39 -21.80 -2.55
N TYR A 9 -7.65 -20.50 -2.43
CA TYR A 9 -8.82 -19.90 -1.78
C TYR A 9 -9.87 -19.36 -2.76
N GLU A 10 -9.65 -19.48 -4.07
CA GLU A 10 -10.55 -19.01 -5.13
C GLU A 10 -11.30 -20.19 -5.74
N ASP A 11 -12.50 -19.94 -6.29
CA ASP A 11 -13.20 -20.95 -7.07
C ASP A 11 -12.46 -21.14 -8.39
N THR A 12 -12.26 -22.40 -8.80
CA THR A 12 -11.65 -22.73 -10.09
C THR A 12 -12.43 -22.22 -11.30
N HIS A 13 -13.73 -21.94 -11.12
CA HIS A 13 -14.62 -21.36 -12.13
C HIS A 13 -14.62 -19.83 -12.15
N ASP A 14 -13.98 -19.17 -11.17
CA ASP A 14 -13.89 -17.72 -11.14
C ASP A 14 -13.19 -17.17 -12.38
N ASP A 15 -13.80 -16.16 -12.99
CA ASP A 15 -13.34 -15.46 -14.18
C ASP A 15 -13.49 -13.94 -14.06
N ILE A 16 -13.24 -13.21 -15.16
CA ILE A 16 -13.33 -11.74 -15.17
C ILE A 16 -14.76 -11.23 -14.92
N GLU A 17 -15.79 -11.96 -15.36
CA GLU A 17 -17.17 -11.55 -15.11
C GLU A 17 -17.57 -11.78 -13.65
N THR A 18 -17.10 -12.88 -13.07
CA THR A 18 -17.25 -13.16 -11.64
C THR A 18 -16.51 -12.12 -10.80
N PHE A 19 -15.29 -11.74 -11.20
CA PHE A 19 -14.53 -10.63 -10.60
C PHE A 19 -15.36 -9.32 -10.59
N LYS A 20 -15.91 -8.94 -11.74
CA LYS A 20 -16.75 -7.74 -11.88
C LYS A 20 -18.00 -7.83 -11.00
N ALA A 21 -18.69 -8.97 -10.98
CA ALA A 21 -19.90 -9.17 -10.19
C ALA A 21 -19.63 -9.07 -8.69
N GLN A 22 -18.55 -9.70 -8.20
CA GLN A 22 -18.12 -9.60 -6.81
C GLN A 22 -17.75 -8.15 -6.43
N HIS A 23 -17.05 -7.43 -7.31
CA HIS A 23 -16.69 -6.02 -7.08
C HIS A 23 -17.91 -5.09 -7.08
N LYS A 24 -18.89 -5.33 -7.95
CA LYS A 24 -20.19 -4.61 -7.90
C LYS A 24 -20.93 -4.86 -6.59
N LYS A 25 -20.91 -6.10 -6.08
CA LYS A 25 -21.57 -6.47 -4.82
C LYS A 25 -20.92 -5.77 -3.63
N ILE A 26 -19.60 -5.89 -3.47
CA ILE A 26 -18.88 -5.33 -2.32
C ILE A 26 -18.82 -3.79 -2.36
N PHE A 27 -18.89 -3.18 -3.55
CA PHE A 27 -18.86 -1.72 -3.70
C PHE A 27 -19.92 -1.02 -2.84
N ASN A 28 -21.15 -1.54 -2.78
CA ASN A 28 -22.22 -0.91 -2.00
C ASN A 28 -21.90 -0.88 -0.50
N ASP A 29 -21.31 -1.97 0.03
CA ASP A 29 -20.90 -2.03 1.43
C ASP A 29 -19.72 -1.10 1.71
N LEU A 30 -18.72 -1.08 0.82
CA LEU A 30 -17.58 -0.15 0.93
C LEU A 30 -18.04 1.30 0.93
N TYR A 31 -18.89 1.66 -0.04
CA TYR A 31 -19.42 3.02 -0.17
C TYR A 31 -20.24 3.42 1.05
N ARG A 32 -21.01 2.48 1.62
CA ARG A 32 -21.84 2.73 2.81
C ARG A 32 -20.98 2.99 4.06
N VAL A 33 -19.94 2.19 4.30
CA VAL A 33 -19.16 2.28 5.55
C VAL A 33 -18.09 3.35 5.54
N ILE A 34 -17.62 3.78 4.37
CA ILE A 34 -16.60 4.82 4.31
C ILE A 34 -17.20 6.21 4.55
N LYS A 35 -16.59 6.96 5.49
CA LYS A 35 -16.94 8.35 5.78
C LYS A 35 -16.66 9.26 4.57
N PRO A 36 -17.44 10.33 4.35
CA PRO A 36 -17.03 11.40 3.44
C PRO A 36 -15.59 11.88 3.73
N GLY A 37 -14.81 11.99 2.66
CA GLY A 37 -13.36 12.24 2.64
C GLY A 37 -12.47 11.14 3.20
N GLY A 38 -13.02 9.97 3.55
CA GLY A 38 -12.26 8.76 3.81
C GLY A 38 -11.64 8.19 2.54
N SER A 39 -10.61 7.35 2.72
CA SER A 39 -9.86 6.73 1.62
C SER A 39 -10.14 5.22 1.44
N ILE A 40 -10.19 4.76 0.19
CA ILE A 40 -10.14 3.35 -0.20
C ILE A 40 -8.82 3.11 -0.91
N CYS A 41 -8.04 2.13 -0.46
CA CYS A 41 -6.81 1.73 -1.12
C CYS A 41 -6.97 0.31 -1.63
N TRP A 42 -7.25 0.17 -2.93
CA TRP A 42 -7.60 -1.10 -3.54
C TRP A 42 -6.42 -1.70 -4.28
N GLN A 43 -5.78 -2.67 -3.63
CA GLN A 43 -4.65 -3.38 -4.20
C GLN A 43 -5.13 -4.46 -5.15
N VAL A 44 -4.68 -4.41 -6.41
CA VAL A 44 -4.99 -5.36 -7.47
C VAL A 44 -3.81 -5.57 -8.40
N GLY A 45 -3.63 -6.80 -8.86
CA GLY A 45 -2.65 -7.16 -9.87
C GLY A 45 -3.25 -7.16 -11.27
N TYR A 46 -2.91 -8.19 -12.02
CA TYR A 46 -3.43 -8.46 -13.36
C TYR A 46 -3.87 -9.92 -13.45
N HIS A 47 -4.83 -10.20 -14.32
CA HIS A 47 -5.21 -11.56 -14.66
C HIS A 47 -4.56 -11.96 -15.98
N VAL A 48 -4.06 -13.19 -16.06
CA VAL A 48 -3.40 -13.70 -17.25
C VAL A 48 -4.21 -14.83 -17.84
N SER A 49 -4.75 -14.62 -19.03
CA SER A 49 -5.28 -15.70 -19.87
C SER A 49 -4.18 -16.26 -20.78
N LYS A 50 -4.51 -17.27 -21.61
CA LYS A 50 -3.54 -17.88 -22.55
C LYS A 50 -2.92 -16.85 -23.51
N THR A 51 -3.68 -15.81 -23.88
CA THR A 51 -3.31 -14.85 -24.92
C THR A 51 -3.27 -13.40 -24.45
N CYS A 52 -3.89 -13.07 -23.31
CA CYS A 52 -4.09 -11.70 -22.88
C CYS A 52 -3.67 -11.48 -21.42
N VAL A 53 -3.16 -10.27 -21.14
CA VAL A 53 -3.01 -9.76 -19.78
C VAL A 53 -4.15 -8.77 -19.57
N VAL A 54 -5.05 -9.09 -18.64
CA VAL A 54 -6.19 -8.26 -18.28
C VAL A 54 -5.79 -7.33 -17.12
N PRO A 55 -5.81 -6.01 -17.32
CA PRO A 55 -5.51 -5.05 -16.25
C PRO A 55 -6.72 -4.96 -15.29
N LEU A 56 -6.63 -5.63 -14.15
CA LEU A 56 -7.73 -5.66 -13.18
C LEU A 56 -7.96 -4.29 -12.52
N ASP A 57 -6.91 -3.48 -12.42
CA ASP A 57 -6.96 -2.11 -11.94
C ASP A 57 -7.84 -1.20 -12.81
N TYR A 58 -7.79 -1.35 -14.14
CA TYR A 58 -8.70 -0.62 -15.03
C TYR A 58 -10.16 -0.98 -14.76
N ILE A 59 -10.45 -2.28 -14.60
CA ILE A 59 -11.81 -2.77 -14.32
C ILE A 59 -12.33 -2.21 -12.99
N VAL A 60 -11.51 -2.25 -11.94
CA VAL A 60 -11.90 -1.68 -10.63
C VAL A 60 -12.13 -0.17 -10.75
N TYR A 61 -11.25 0.55 -11.44
CA TYR A 61 -11.40 1.98 -11.65
C TYR A 61 -12.72 2.32 -12.35
N GLU A 62 -13.02 1.64 -13.46
CA GLU A 62 -14.26 1.83 -14.20
C GLU A 62 -15.49 1.53 -13.34
N LEU A 63 -15.49 0.40 -12.61
CA LEU A 63 -16.60 0.03 -11.73
C LEU A 63 -16.81 1.04 -10.61
N PHE A 64 -15.75 1.40 -9.87
CA PHE A 64 -15.88 2.26 -8.69
C PHE A 64 -16.29 3.69 -9.08
N THR A 65 -15.76 4.22 -10.19
CA THR A 65 -16.13 5.55 -10.68
C THR A 65 -17.53 5.59 -11.30
N SER A 66 -17.92 4.56 -12.07
CA SER A 66 -19.26 4.49 -12.66
C SER A 66 -20.36 4.32 -11.60
N LEU A 67 -20.17 3.42 -10.62
CA LEU A 67 -21.16 3.14 -9.58
C LEU A 67 -21.31 4.27 -8.55
N SER A 68 -20.32 5.18 -8.47
CA SER A 68 -20.35 6.32 -7.55
C SER A 68 -20.69 7.66 -8.21
N ARG A 69 -20.73 7.73 -9.55
CA ARG A 69 -20.86 8.99 -10.31
C ARG A 69 -22.02 9.88 -9.87
N ASP A 70 -23.20 9.27 -9.70
CA ASP A 70 -24.44 9.98 -9.38
C ASP A 70 -24.73 9.99 -7.86
N ARG A 71 -23.76 9.62 -7.03
CA ARG A 71 -23.87 9.70 -5.57
C ARG A 71 -23.48 11.10 -5.10
N GLU A 72 -24.01 11.50 -3.95
CA GLU A 72 -23.68 12.79 -3.30
C GLU A 72 -22.16 13.03 -3.19
N TYR A 73 -21.42 12.00 -2.78
CA TYR A 73 -19.97 12.01 -2.72
C TYR A 73 -19.40 10.93 -3.66
N PRO A 74 -19.08 11.25 -4.92
CA PRO A 74 -18.50 10.28 -5.85
C PRO A 74 -17.10 9.85 -5.40
N LEU A 75 -16.67 8.64 -5.79
CA LEU A 75 -15.29 8.20 -5.54
C LEU A 75 -14.34 8.89 -6.52
N VAL A 76 -13.33 9.57 -6.01
CA VAL A 76 -12.31 10.28 -6.78
C VAL A 76 -10.98 9.53 -6.67
N LEU A 77 -10.41 9.11 -7.80
CA LEU A 77 -9.06 8.51 -7.81
C LEU A 77 -8.01 9.60 -7.56
N ARG A 78 -7.20 9.44 -6.51
CA ARG A 78 -6.10 10.36 -6.14
C ARG A 78 -4.77 9.92 -6.73
N ASN A 79 -4.43 8.63 -6.60
CA ASN A 79 -3.27 8.04 -7.26
C ASN A 79 -3.55 6.60 -7.71
N ARG A 80 -2.87 6.22 -8.78
CA ARG A 80 -2.61 4.84 -9.16
C ARG A 80 -1.18 4.51 -8.75
N ILE A 81 -1.01 3.93 -7.57
CA ILE A 81 0.30 3.63 -6.99
C ILE A 81 0.80 2.30 -7.56
N VAL A 82 2.04 2.30 -8.05
CA VAL A 82 2.74 1.12 -8.55
C VAL A 82 3.58 0.52 -7.43
N TRP A 83 3.16 -0.63 -6.91
CA TRP A 83 4.00 -1.44 -6.04
C TRP A 83 4.87 -2.35 -6.90
N THR A 84 6.19 -2.14 -6.90
CA THR A 84 7.17 -2.95 -7.64
C THR A 84 7.99 -3.83 -6.71
N PHE A 85 8.40 -4.99 -7.21
CA PHE A 85 9.20 -5.98 -6.48
C PHE A 85 10.12 -6.76 -7.41
N GLY A 86 11.33 -7.09 -6.95
CA GLY A 86 12.36 -7.71 -7.77
C GLY A 86 12.15 -9.20 -8.12
N HIS A 87 11.38 -9.93 -7.31
CA HIS A 87 11.26 -11.39 -7.42
C HIS A 87 9.89 -11.85 -7.92
N GLY A 88 9.85 -12.73 -8.92
CA GLY A 88 8.62 -13.31 -9.45
C GLY A 88 8.90 -14.39 -10.49
N LEU A 89 7.84 -15.04 -10.98
CA LEU A 89 7.95 -16.02 -12.06
C LEU A 89 8.41 -15.33 -13.36
N ASN A 90 9.19 -16.04 -14.17
CA ASN A 90 9.64 -15.59 -15.48
C ASN A 90 8.70 -16.05 -16.58
N SER A 91 8.63 -15.25 -17.65
CA SER A 91 7.87 -15.54 -18.85
C SER A 91 8.77 -15.41 -20.08
N ILE A 92 8.66 -16.36 -21.01
CA ILE A 92 9.36 -16.32 -22.31
C ILE A 92 8.50 -15.71 -23.43
N LYS A 93 7.18 -15.56 -23.22
CA LYS A 93 6.25 -15.07 -24.25
C LYS A 93 5.97 -13.57 -24.18
N ARG A 94 6.42 -12.91 -23.11
CA ARG A 94 6.20 -11.49 -22.78
C ARG A 94 7.10 -11.08 -21.62
N PHE A 95 7.25 -9.78 -21.39
CA PHE A 95 7.91 -9.26 -20.20
C PHE A 95 7.26 -9.79 -18.92
N SER A 96 8.11 -10.14 -17.96
CA SER A 96 7.65 -10.70 -16.70
C SER A 96 7.08 -9.59 -15.82
N GLY A 97 5.85 -9.76 -15.33
CA GLY A 97 5.24 -8.78 -14.43
C GLY A 97 6.03 -8.69 -13.12
N ARG A 98 6.33 -7.46 -12.69
CA ARG A 98 7.10 -7.14 -11.48
C ARG A 98 6.45 -6.04 -10.66
N HIS A 99 5.16 -5.83 -10.87
CA HIS A 99 4.40 -4.84 -10.16
C HIS A 99 2.95 -5.26 -9.98
N GLU A 100 2.32 -4.68 -8.98
CA GLU A 100 0.88 -4.65 -8.78
C GLU A 100 0.47 -3.20 -8.53
N MET A 101 -0.83 -2.91 -8.65
CA MET A 101 -1.37 -1.56 -8.51
C MET A 101 -2.09 -1.42 -7.18
N ILE A 102 -2.08 -0.22 -6.62
CA ILE A 102 -2.96 0.20 -5.53
C ILE A 102 -3.71 1.43 -6.02
N LEU A 103 -5.02 1.31 -6.16
CA LEU A 103 -5.88 2.42 -6.51
C LEU A 103 -6.31 3.14 -5.23
N TRP A 104 -5.85 4.37 -5.06
CA TRP A 104 -6.25 5.19 -3.93
C TRP A 104 -7.40 6.11 -4.34
N PHE A 105 -8.60 5.80 -3.85
CA PHE A 105 -9.79 6.63 -3.98
C PHE A 105 -10.08 7.40 -2.70
N THR A 106 -10.74 8.55 -2.82
CA THR A 106 -11.43 9.22 -1.71
C THR A 106 -12.93 9.30 -1.98
N LYS A 107 -13.77 9.24 -0.94
CA LYS A 107 -15.21 9.51 -1.07
C LYS A 107 -15.46 11.01 -1.06
N GLY A 108 -15.59 11.61 -2.23
CA GLY A 108 -15.64 13.06 -2.41
C GLY A 108 -14.25 13.70 -2.27
N GLU A 109 -14.23 14.91 -1.73
CA GLU A 109 -13.00 15.65 -1.48
C GLU A 109 -12.14 15.01 -0.40
N GLN A 110 -10.82 15.09 -0.58
CA GLN A 110 -9.88 14.44 0.32
C GLN A 110 -9.74 15.25 1.61
N ASN A 111 -9.93 14.58 2.75
CA ASN A 111 -9.83 15.24 4.06
C ASN A 111 -8.50 14.98 4.79
N THR A 112 -7.68 14.01 4.36
CA THR A 112 -6.46 13.62 5.07
C THR A 112 -5.32 13.25 4.12
N PHE A 113 -4.14 13.84 4.34
CA PHE A 113 -2.87 13.45 3.72
C PHE A 113 -1.67 13.88 4.56
N ASN A 114 -1.19 13.00 5.43
CA ASN A 114 -0.03 13.29 6.28
C ASN A 114 1.26 12.95 5.52
N LEU A 115 1.62 13.81 4.55
CA LEU A 115 2.79 13.57 3.69
C LEU A 115 4.07 13.45 4.51
N ASP A 116 4.22 14.28 5.55
CA ASP A 116 5.42 14.35 6.36
C ASP A 116 5.69 13.02 7.09
N ASP A 117 4.63 12.33 7.54
CA ASP A 117 4.70 11.01 8.20
C ASP A 117 5.16 9.86 7.29
N VAL A 118 5.16 10.08 5.97
CA VAL A 118 5.52 9.07 4.97
C VAL A 118 6.65 9.53 4.04
N ARG A 119 7.34 10.62 4.41
CA ARG A 119 8.54 11.03 3.68
C ARG A 119 9.60 9.94 3.78
N VAL A 120 10.35 9.81 2.68
CA VAL A 120 11.49 8.91 2.60
C VAL A 120 12.78 9.73 2.47
N PRO A 121 13.93 9.17 2.87
CA PRO A 121 15.21 9.85 2.70
C PRO A 121 15.41 10.34 1.27
N GLN A 122 15.95 11.55 1.15
CA GLN A 122 16.33 12.09 -0.15
C GLN A 122 17.49 11.28 -0.70
N LYS A 123 17.52 11.11 -2.03
CA LYS A 123 18.68 10.51 -2.69
C LYS A 123 19.93 11.40 -2.54
N TYR A 124 19.72 12.72 -2.56
CA TYR A 124 20.76 13.72 -2.47
C TYR A 124 20.39 14.82 -1.44
N PRO A 125 20.41 14.51 -0.14
CA PRO A 125 20.02 15.46 0.90
C PRO A 125 20.90 16.71 0.94
N GLY A 126 22.17 16.63 0.51
CA GLY A 126 23.07 17.77 0.39
C GLY A 126 22.84 18.65 -0.85
N LYS A 127 21.86 18.33 -1.71
CA LYS A 127 21.63 19.08 -2.95
C LYS A 127 21.17 20.51 -2.63
N ARG A 128 21.95 21.50 -3.09
CA ARG A 128 21.62 22.92 -2.96
C ARG A 128 21.01 23.45 -4.26
N SER A 129 20.15 24.46 -4.12
CA SER A 129 19.54 25.13 -5.27
C SER A 129 20.62 25.86 -6.07
N TYR A 130 20.65 25.64 -7.38
CA TYR A 130 21.69 26.20 -8.26
C TYR A 130 21.37 27.63 -8.76
N LYS A 131 20.08 27.96 -8.86
CA LYS A 131 19.57 29.25 -9.36
C LYS A 131 18.37 29.71 -8.52
N GLY A 132 17.98 30.98 -8.70
CA GLY A 132 16.82 31.58 -8.04
C GLY A 132 17.12 32.14 -6.64
N PRO A 133 16.09 32.63 -5.92
CA PRO A 133 16.24 33.30 -4.63
C PRO A 133 16.80 32.41 -3.52
N ASN A 134 16.78 31.09 -3.72
CA ASN A 134 17.32 30.09 -2.79
C ASN A 134 18.70 29.57 -3.20
N LYS A 135 19.40 30.20 -4.16
CA LYS A 135 20.73 29.76 -4.61
C LYS A 135 21.67 29.56 -3.41
N GLY A 136 22.29 28.40 -3.34
CA GLY A 136 23.18 28.02 -2.23
C GLY A 136 22.48 27.47 -0.99
N LYS A 137 21.14 27.53 -0.88
CA LYS A 137 20.36 26.87 0.18
C LYS A 137 20.03 25.42 -0.19
N LEU A 138 19.81 24.56 0.80
CA LEU A 138 19.35 23.19 0.58
C LEU A 138 18.02 23.21 -0.20
N SER A 139 17.93 22.36 -1.23
CA SER A 139 16.78 22.30 -2.13
C SER A 139 15.69 21.33 -1.65
N GLY A 140 16.03 20.49 -0.67
CA GLY A 140 15.17 19.45 -0.16
C GLY A 140 14.38 19.86 1.09
N ASN A 141 13.27 19.17 1.35
CA ASN A 141 12.61 19.20 2.66
C ASN A 141 13.43 18.38 3.70
N PRO A 142 13.73 18.92 4.90
CA PRO A 142 14.51 18.25 5.94
C PRO A 142 14.02 16.85 6.36
N LEU A 143 12.69 16.68 6.41
CA LEU A 143 12.04 15.42 6.80
C LEU A 143 12.15 14.34 5.71
N GLY A 144 12.50 14.73 4.48
CA GLY A 144 12.70 13.82 3.35
C GLY A 144 11.92 14.23 2.11
N LYS A 145 11.99 13.41 1.06
CA LYS A 145 11.19 13.60 -0.15
C LYS A 145 9.84 12.90 -0.04
N ASN A 146 8.89 13.35 -0.85
CA ASN A 146 7.68 12.58 -1.12
C ASN A 146 8.07 11.17 -1.62
N PRO A 147 7.44 10.09 -1.12
CA PRO A 147 7.76 8.71 -1.50
C PRO A 147 7.48 8.38 -2.97
N SER A 148 6.86 9.30 -3.72
CA SER A 148 6.28 9.10 -5.05
C SER A 148 5.18 8.04 -5.06
N ASP A 149 4.63 7.76 -6.22
CA ASP A 149 3.64 6.72 -6.45
C ASP A 149 4.25 5.43 -7.02
N VAL A 150 5.57 5.30 -7.03
CA VAL A 150 6.27 4.04 -7.37
C VAL A 150 7.01 3.53 -6.14
N TRP A 151 6.52 2.43 -5.57
CA TRP A 151 6.99 1.88 -4.31
C TRP A 151 7.76 0.58 -4.54
N ASP A 152 9.08 0.64 -4.36
CA ASP A 152 9.95 -0.54 -4.36
C ASP A 152 9.95 -1.18 -2.98
N ILE A 153 9.09 -2.19 -2.81
CA ILE A 153 8.91 -2.91 -1.55
C ILE A 153 8.99 -4.42 -1.86
N PRO A 154 9.89 -5.18 -1.22
CA PRO A 154 9.98 -6.63 -1.43
C PRO A 154 8.68 -7.36 -1.13
N ASN A 155 8.36 -8.37 -1.95
CA ASN A 155 7.22 -9.24 -1.69
C ASN A 155 7.51 -10.29 -0.62
N VAL A 156 6.47 -10.78 0.05
CA VAL A 156 6.59 -11.80 1.10
C VAL A 156 6.71 -13.19 0.47
N LYS A 157 7.95 -13.69 0.32
CA LYS A 157 8.28 -14.99 -0.30
C LYS A 157 9.27 -15.79 0.55
N ALA A 158 9.18 -17.13 0.46
CA ALA A 158 10.10 -18.12 1.04
C ALA A 158 10.64 -17.76 2.44
N ASN A 159 11.83 -17.17 2.52
CA ASN A 159 12.55 -16.86 3.76
C ASN A 159 12.22 -15.46 4.33
N HIS A 160 11.20 -14.79 3.81
CA HIS A 160 10.78 -13.48 4.32
C HIS A 160 10.28 -13.63 5.76
N ILE A 161 10.72 -12.75 6.67
CA ILE A 161 10.41 -12.82 8.11
C ILE A 161 8.91 -12.82 8.41
N GLU A 162 8.14 -12.11 7.58
CA GLU A 162 6.68 -12.03 7.70
C GLU A 162 5.94 -13.22 7.06
N LYS A 163 6.62 -14.14 6.37
CA LYS A 163 5.99 -15.19 5.56
C LYS A 163 5.17 -16.13 6.43
N THR A 164 3.94 -16.37 5.98
CA THR A 164 3.03 -17.35 6.56
C THR A 164 2.58 -18.37 5.53
N GLN A 165 1.72 -19.30 5.95
CA GLN A 165 1.02 -20.24 5.08
C GLN A 165 0.07 -19.57 4.04
N HIS A 166 -0.28 -18.29 4.20
CA HIS A 166 -1.09 -17.58 3.20
C HIS A 166 -0.29 -17.38 1.89
N PRO A 167 -0.81 -17.81 0.72
CA PRO A 167 -0.02 -17.86 -0.52
C PRO A 167 0.22 -16.48 -1.16
N CYS A 168 -0.69 -15.53 -0.90
CA CYS A 168 -0.70 -14.19 -1.50
C CYS A 168 -0.66 -13.09 -0.44
N GLN A 169 0.26 -13.22 0.53
CA GLN A 169 0.45 -12.20 1.56
C GLN A 169 1.28 -11.02 1.02
N PHE A 170 0.79 -9.79 1.17
CA PHE A 170 1.58 -8.57 0.95
C PHE A 170 2.34 -8.16 2.24
N PRO A 171 3.44 -7.41 2.12
CA PRO A 171 4.24 -6.97 3.27
C PRO A 171 3.51 -5.90 4.11
N VAL A 172 3.76 -5.88 5.42
CA VAL A 172 3.18 -4.92 6.38
C VAL A 172 3.51 -3.46 6.04
N SER A 173 4.65 -3.19 5.41
CA SER A 173 5.06 -1.82 5.06
C SER A 173 4.12 -1.11 4.08
N ILE A 174 3.38 -1.84 3.22
CA ILE A 174 2.40 -1.26 2.30
C ILE A 174 1.24 -0.62 3.06
N PRO A 175 0.45 -1.38 3.85
CA PRO A 175 -0.63 -0.78 4.63
C PRO A 175 -0.11 0.19 5.68
N GLN A 176 1.08 0.00 6.28
CA GLN A 176 1.63 1.01 7.21
C GLN A 176 1.78 2.38 6.55
N ARG A 177 2.37 2.44 5.34
CA ARG A 177 2.52 3.70 4.62
C ARG A 177 1.16 4.34 4.29
N LEU A 178 0.20 3.54 3.85
CA LEU A 178 -1.15 4.03 3.56
C LEU A 178 -1.85 4.53 4.82
N ILE A 179 -1.76 3.80 5.93
CA ILE A 179 -2.41 4.16 7.20
C ILE A 179 -1.82 5.47 7.76
N ARG A 180 -0.49 5.60 7.81
CA ARG A 180 0.18 6.85 8.22
C ARG A 180 -0.27 8.04 7.39
N ALA A 181 -0.27 7.89 6.07
CA ALA A 181 -0.62 8.97 5.15
C ALA A 181 -2.11 9.35 5.18
N LEU A 182 -3.01 8.39 5.39
CA LEU A 182 -4.43 8.56 5.03
C LEU A 182 -5.40 8.54 6.22
N THR A 183 -4.89 8.38 7.44
CA THR A 183 -5.69 8.29 8.66
C THR A 183 -5.03 9.04 9.81
N TYR A 184 -5.79 9.33 10.87
CA TYR A 184 -5.25 9.80 12.14
C TYR A 184 -5.16 8.65 13.16
N GLU A 185 -4.43 8.85 14.25
CA GLU A 185 -4.42 7.91 15.37
C GLU A 185 -5.85 7.66 15.89
N GLY A 186 -6.17 6.42 16.25
CA GLY A 186 -7.51 6.02 16.71
C GLY A 186 -8.59 5.89 15.61
N ASP A 187 -8.32 6.30 14.37
CA ASP A 187 -9.20 6.01 13.22
C ASP A 187 -9.38 4.49 13.04
N VAL A 188 -10.43 4.12 12.30
CA VAL A 188 -10.75 2.73 11.99
C VAL A 188 -10.24 2.38 10.59
N VAL A 189 -9.49 1.29 10.50
CA VAL A 189 -9.04 0.66 9.25
C VAL A 189 -9.86 -0.61 9.03
N LEU A 190 -10.50 -0.71 7.86
CA LEU A 190 -11.28 -1.87 7.44
C LEU A 190 -10.56 -2.65 6.33
N ASP A 191 -10.45 -3.96 6.48
CA ASP A 191 -10.03 -4.87 5.40
C ASP A 191 -11.06 -6.01 5.20
N PRO A 192 -11.92 -5.94 4.16
CA PRO A 192 -12.94 -6.96 3.92
C PRO A 192 -12.36 -8.28 3.37
N PHE A 193 -11.06 -8.33 3.07
CA PHE A 193 -10.36 -9.50 2.54
C PHE A 193 -9.07 -9.74 3.33
N SER A 194 -9.22 -9.90 4.65
CA SER A 194 -8.12 -9.79 5.61
C SER A 194 -7.01 -10.82 5.42
N GLY A 195 -7.29 -12.02 4.89
CA GLY A 195 -6.29 -13.03 4.61
C GLY A 195 -5.42 -13.35 5.82
N ALA A 196 -4.13 -13.05 5.74
CA ALA A 196 -3.17 -13.23 6.84
C ALA A 196 -3.21 -12.11 7.91
N GLY A 197 -4.15 -11.17 7.85
CA GLY A 197 -4.29 -10.07 8.80
C GLY A 197 -3.24 -8.97 8.66
N THR A 198 -2.51 -8.88 7.54
CA THR A 198 -1.42 -7.90 7.34
C THR A 198 -1.88 -6.46 7.59
N THR A 199 -3.05 -6.08 7.07
CA THR A 199 -3.61 -4.73 7.27
C THR A 199 -3.90 -4.44 8.74
N GLY A 200 -4.38 -5.43 9.49
CA GLY A 200 -4.64 -5.29 10.91
C GLY A 200 -3.37 -5.20 11.76
N VAL A 201 -2.33 -5.97 11.41
CA VAL A 201 -1.00 -5.83 12.02
C VAL A 201 -0.48 -4.40 11.83
N ALA A 202 -0.57 -3.87 10.61
CA ALA A 202 -0.18 -2.49 10.34
C ALA A 202 -1.02 -1.49 11.14
N ALA A 203 -2.35 -1.64 11.15
CA ALA A 203 -3.24 -0.73 11.88
C ALA A 203 -2.90 -0.67 13.38
N ILE A 204 -2.69 -1.82 14.02
CA ILE A 204 -2.35 -1.88 15.46
C ILE A 204 -1.00 -1.21 15.73
N ILE A 205 0.03 -1.51 14.92
CA ILE A 205 1.36 -0.89 15.06
C ILE A 205 1.29 0.63 14.92
N GLU A 206 0.45 1.12 14.02
CA GLU A 206 0.25 2.56 13.80
C GLU A 206 -0.78 3.19 14.77
N GLY A 207 -1.26 2.48 15.80
CA GLY A 207 -2.21 3.05 16.76
C GLY A 207 -3.61 3.31 16.20
N ARG A 208 -4.03 2.55 15.18
CA ARG A 208 -5.39 2.57 14.61
C ARG A 208 -6.18 1.34 15.05
N ARG A 209 -7.50 1.48 15.07
CA ARG A 209 -8.42 0.35 15.29
C ARG A 209 -8.58 -0.43 14.00
N PHE A 210 -8.77 -1.75 14.11
CA PHE A 210 -8.90 -2.62 12.94
C PHE A 210 -10.21 -3.39 12.95
N ILE A 211 -10.84 -3.48 11.78
CA ILE A 211 -11.97 -4.36 11.50
C ILE A 211 -11.62 -5.18 10.26
N GLY A 212 -11.82 -6.49 10.33
CA GLY A 212 -11.46 -7.39 9.24
C GLY A 212 -12.48 -8.51 9.05
N ALA A 213 -12.58 -9.01 7.81
CA ALA A 213 -13.34 -10.21 7.48
C ALA A 213 -12.46 -11.21 6.71
N GLU A 214 -12.57 -12.48 7.07
CA GLU A 214 -11.92 -13.61 6.39
C GLU A 214 -12.88 -14.81 6.41
N ILE A 215 -13.10 -15.41 5.24
CA ILE A 215 -14.08 -16.49 5.06
C ILE A 215 -13.46 -17.87 5.29
N GLN A 216 -12.14 -18.01 5.15
CA GLN A 216 -11.42 -19.26 5.33
C GLN A 216 -10.94 -19.38 6.78
N GLY A 217 -11.49 -20.35 7.52
CA GLY A 217 -11.19 -20.54 8.95
C GLY A 217 -9.69 -20.69 9.26
N CYS A 218 -8.92 -21.33 8.39
CA CYS A 218 -7.47 -21.47 8.57
C CYS A 218 -6.71 -20.13 8.46
N TYR A 219 -7.15 -19.23 7.58
CA TYR A 219 -6.59 -17.89 7.44
C TYR A 219 -7.07 -16.95 8.53
N TYR A 220 -8.34 -17.09 8.95
CA TYR A 220 -8.85 -16.40 10.13
C TYR A 220 -8.00 -16.69 11.38
N ASN A 221 -7.77 -17.98 11.69
CA ASN A 221 -6.95 -18.37 12.85
C ASN A 221 -5.51 -17.86 12.74
N LEU A 222 -4.94 -17.89 11.53
CA LEU A 222 -3.63 -17.32 11.26
C LEU A 222 -3.59 -15.80 11.51
N ALA A 223 -4.59 -15.06 11.01
CA ALA A 223 -4.72 -13.63 11.22
C ALA A 223 -4.84 -13.30 12.70
N MET A 224 -5.71 -14.01 13.44
CA MET A 224 -5.87 -13.83 14.89
C MET A 224 -4.56 -14.03 15.65
N GLY A 225 -3.79 -15.09 15.34
CA GLY A 225 -2.48 -15.30 15.95
C GLY A 225 -1.50 -14.15 15.70
N ARG A 226 -1.51 -13.57 14.50
CA ARG A 226 -0.67 -12.40 14.16
C ARG A 226 -1.15 -11.12 14.84
N LEU A 227 -2.45 -10.90 14.94
CA LEU A 227 -3.02 -9.74 15.63
C LEU A 227 -2.68 -9.79 17.13
N ASN A 228 -2.87 -10.94 17.78
CA ASN A 228 -2.50 -11.13 19.18
C ASN A 228 -0.99 -10.91 19.41
N ALA A 229 -0.14 -11.51 18.58
CA ALA A 229 1.31 -11.28 18.65
C ALA A 229 1.69 -9.80 18.44
N THR A 230 0.90 -9.04 17.69
CA THR A 230 1.11 -7.61 17.49
C THR A 230 0.74 -6.82 18.75
N ILE A 231 -0.40 -7.14 19.37
CA ILE A 231 -0.84 -6.55 20.65
C ILE A 231 0.17 -6.84 21.76
N ASP A 232 0.72 -8.05 21.78
CA ASP A 232 1.73 -8.48 22.76
C ASP A 232 3.14 -7.93 22.44
N GLY A 233 3.32 -7.20 21.33
CA GLY A 233 4.61 -6.63 20.93
C GLY A 233 5.65 -7.64 20.44
N THR A 234 5.24 -8.86 20.09
CA THR A 234 6.13 -9.97 19.70
C THR A 234 6.15 -10.24 18.19
N ILE A 235 5.29 -9.57 17.42
CA ILE A 235 5.22 -9.73 15.97
C ILE A 235 6.56 -9.37 15.31
N LYS A 236 6.98 -10.20 14.34
CA LYS A 236 8.18 -9.95 13.56
C LYS A 236 7.79 -9.39 12.19
N ILE A 237 8.21 -8.15 11.91
CA ILE A 237 8.01 -7.50 10.62
C ILE A 237 9.34 -7.00 10.05
N ARG A 238 9.42 -6.87 8.73
CA ARG A 238 10.56 -6.25 8.07
C ARG A 238 10.41 -4.73 8.18
N GLU A 239 11.45 -4.06 8.63
CA GLU A 239 11.50 -2.58 8.56
C GLU A 239 11.42 -2.09 7.11
N ASP A 240 10.70 -0.99 6.87
CA ASP A 240 10.58 -0.35 5.56
C ASP A 240 11.87 0.42 5.18
N LYS A 241 12.95 -0.33 4.95
CA LYS A 241 14.23 0.19 4.46
C LYS A 241 14.35 -0.02 2.94
N PRO A 242 14.78 1.00 2.17
CA PRO A 242 15.04 0.86 0.73
C PRO A 242 16.05 -0.26 0.44
N VAL A 243 15.82 -1.01 -0.64
CA VAL A 243 16.71 -2.11 -1.06
C VAL A 243 18.02 -1.56 -1.68
N SER A 244 17.97 -0.35 -2.26
CA SER A 244 19.14 0.33 -2.84
C SER A 244 19.73 1.36 -1.88
N LYS A 245 21.03 1.27 -1.61
CA LYS A 245 21.80 2.28 -0.86
C LYS A 245 22.55 3.20 -1.84
N PRO A 246 22.43 4.53 -1.73
CA PRO A 246 23.28 5.45 -2.49
C PRO A 246 24.75 5.30 -2.05
N ASP A 247 25.69 5.56 -2.97
CA ASP A 247 27.13 5.60 -2.65
C ASP A 247 27.40 6.76 -1.68
N LEU A 248 27.80 6.42 -0.45
CA LEU A 248 28.03 7.38 0.63
C LEU A 248 29.30 8.22 0.43
N ASN A 249 30.15 7.87 -0.53
CA ASN A 249 31.32 8.66 -0.89
C ASN A 249 30.96 9.95 -1.66
N MET A 250 29.74 10.04 -2.20
CA MET A 250 29.27 11.28 -2.81
C MET A 250 28.89 12.30 -1.73
N MET A 251 29.53 13.47 -1.72
CA MET A 251 29.20 14.57 -0.77
C MET A 251 27.71 14.88 -0.70
N VAL A 252 27.00 14.84 -1.84
CA VAL A 252 25.57 15.13 -1.91
C VAL A 252 24.67 14.03 -1.32
N ALA A 253 25.20 12.82 -1.13
CA ALA A 253 24.48 11.68 -0.55
C ALA A 253 24.53 11.67 1.00
N GLN A 254 25.41 12.45 1.61
CA GLN A 254 25.53 12.56 3.08
C GLN A 254 24.46 13.49 3.65
N LEU A 255 23.83 13.09 4.77
CA LEU A 255 22.78 13.86 5.44
C LEU A 255 23.39 15.13 6.07
N PRO A 256 22.98 16.35 5.68
CA PRO A 256 23.47 17.59 6.29
C PRO A 256 23.03 17.73 7.75
N LYS A 257 23.85 18.40 8.57
CA LYS A 257 23.57 18.62 10.00
C LYS A 257 22.25 19.37 10.22
N GLU A 258 21.93 20.33 9.35
CA GLU A 258 20.69 21.10 9.40
C GLU A 258 19.44 20.21 9.25
N PHE A 259 19.54 19.08 8.51
CA PHE A 259 18.44 18.11 8.38
C PHE A 259 18.42 17.12 9.55
N GLU A 260 19.57 16.82 10.15
CA GLU A 260 19.64 15.95 11.32
C GLU A 260 18.96 16.59 12.54
N ASP A 261 19.23 17.88 12.79
CA ASP A 261 18.67 18.62 13.91
C ASP A 261 17.14 18.73 13.80
N ALA A 262 16.62 19.01 12.59
CA ALA A 262 15.19 19.06 12.32
C ALA A 262 14.47 17.73 12.64
N ARG A 263 15.09 16.58 12.35
CA ARG A 263 14.50 15.25 12.59
C ARG A 263 14.51 14.84 14.07
N LYS A 264 15.37 15.45 14.89
CA LYS A 264 15.45 15.16 16.34
C LYS A 264 14.44 15.99 17.13
N GLY A 265 14.11 17.21 16.68
CA GLY A 265 13.20 18.13 17.37
C GLY A 265 11.73 17.72 17.40
N GLU A 266 11.28 16.78 16.57
CA GLU A 266 9.91 16.26 16.56
C GLU A 266 9.69 15.04 17.49
N ARG A 267 10.73 14.58 18.20
CA ARG A 267 10.65 13.44 19.14
C ARG A 267 10.45 13.85 20.62
N THR A 268 10.16 15.11 20.89
CA THR A 268 9.79 15.67 22.21
C THR A 268 8.41 16.27 22.15
#